data_AF-A0A094PRE4-F1
#
_entry.id   AF-A0A094PRE4-F1
#
_cell.length_a   1.000
_cell.length_b   1.000
_cell.length_c   1.000
_cell.angle_alpha   90.00
_cell.angle_beta   90.00
_cell.angle_gamma   90.00
#
_symmetry.space_group_name_H-M   'P 1'
#
loop_
_entity.id
_entity.type
_entity.pdbx_description
1 polymer ?
#
loop_
_entity_poly.entity_id
_entity_poly.type
_entity_poly.pdbx_seq_one_letter_code
_entity_poly.pdbx_strand_id
1 'polypeptide(L)'
;MARWNSAARPIPVEGSRAALAAASEGLALVLDPGSPGTRVFRRSALQAAASGTDYLAPWRDDAVRAGFAAVLGDYSEVAVHRVICGDPSQTLAGPEVLVVLGVVRGLGPDVVASMLAEISARWASDPVIAERCDGVGVKVLPA
;
A
#
# COMPACT_ATOMS: atom_id res chain seq x y z
N MET A 1 -10.59 23.37 -15.86
CA MET A 1 -9.19 23.51 -16.32
C MET A 1 -8.45 24.76 -15.84
N ALA A 2 -9.06 25.71 -15.11
CA ALA A 2 -8.36 26.96 -14.70
C ALA A 2 -7.14 26.77 -13.77
N ARG A 3 -6.98 25.60 -13.15
CA ARG A 3 -5.83 25.24 -12.28
C ARG A 3 -4.71 24.49 -13.00
N TRP A 4 -4.92 24.13 -14.27
CA TRP A 4 -3.93 23.39 -15.05
C TRP A 4 -2.76 24.29 -15.44
N ASN A 5 -1.55 23.73 -15.53
CA ASN A 5 -0.37 24.46 -15.96
C ASN A 5 -0.58 25.03 -17.38
N SER A 6 -0.58 26.35 -17.52
CA SER A 6 -0.83 27.03 -18.80
C SER A 6 0.24 26.80 -19.86
N ALA A 7 1.44 26.36 -19.47
CA ALA A 7 2.52 25.99 -20.39
C ALA A 7 2.45 24.52 -20.84
N ALA A 8 1.60 23.69 -20.23
CA ALA A 8 1.51 22.27 -20.58
C ALA A 8 0.80 22.08 -21.92
N ARG A 9 1.29 21.13 -22.73
CA ARG A 9 0.72 20.73 -24.02
C ARG A 9 0.05 19.35 -23.87
N PRO A 10 -1.25 19.29 -23.54
CA PRO A 10 -1.92 18.02 -23.33
C PRO A 10 -2.01 17.23 -24.64
N ILE A 11 -1.79 15.92 -24.54
CA ILE A 11 -1.93 14.99 -25.65
C ILE A 11 -3.16 14.12 -25.36
N PRO A 12 -4.16 14.07 -26.25
CA PRO A 12 -5.29 13.18 -26.07
C PRO A 12 -4.81 11.73 -26.18
N VAL A 13 -5.03 10.96 -25.12
CA VAL A 13 -4.68 9.56 -25.04
C VAL A 13 -5.70 8.82 -24.19
N GLU A 14 -6.00 7.58 -24.56
CA GLU A 14 -6.82 6.68 -23.74
C GLU A 14 -6.15 6.46 -22.38
N GLY A 15 -6.93 6.48 -21.30
CA GLY A 15 -6.40 6.36 -19.93
C GLY A 15 -5.62 5.05 -19.71
N SER A 16 -6.10 3.93 -20.27
CA SER A 16 -5.41 2.64 -20.23
C SER A 16 -4.07 2.65 -20.98
N ARG A 17 -3.97 3.39 -22.09
CA ARG A 17 -2.72 3.56 -22.84
C ARG A 17 -1.72 4.43 -22.07
N ALA A 18 -2.19 5.47 -21.38
CA ALA A 18 -1.35 6.26 -20.47
C ALA A 18 -0.85 5.41 -19.29
N ALA A 19 -1.73 4.59 -18.71
CA ALA A 19 -1.37 3.66 -17.63
C ALA A 19 -0.34 2.61 -18.09
N LEU A 20 -0.52 2.02 -19.27
CA LEU A 20 0.43 1.07 -19.85
C LEU A 20 1.80 1.69 -20.10
N ALA A 21 1.84 2.90 -20.66
CA ALA A 21 3.10 3.63 -20.87
C ALA A 21 3.82 3.87 -19.53
N ALA A 22 3.11 4.41 -18.54
CA ALA A 22 3.67 4.64 -17.21
C ALA A 22 4.17 3.33 -16.56
N ALA A 23 3.39 2.25 -16.63
CA ALA A 23 3.78 0.95 -16.10
C ALA A 23 5.05 0.40 -16.79
N SER A 24 5.14 0.53 -18.12
CA SER A 24 6.28 0.03 -18.90
C SER A 24 7.58 0.79 -18.63
N GLU A 25 7.48 2.06 -18.26
CA GLU A 25 8.61 2.93 -17.96
C GLU A 25 8.94 3.00 -16.46
N GLY A 26 8.18 2.29 -15.60
CA GLY A 26 8.34 2.36 -14.15
C GLY A 26 8.01 3.74 -13.57
N LEU A 27 7.15 4.50 -14.24
CA LEU A 27 6.72 5.84 -13.84
C LEU A 27 5.43 5.79 -13.02
N ALA A 28 5.23 6.81 -12.18
CA ALA A 28 3.98 7.02 -11.48
C ALA A 28 2.95 7.73 -12.38
N LEU A 29 1.67 7.37 -12.23
CA LEU A 29 0.55 8.09 -12.85
C LEU A 29 -0.18 8.92 -11.81
N VAL A 30 -0.40 10.19 -12.11
CA VAL A 30 -1.10 11.14 -11.24
C VAL A 30 -2.38 11.59 -11.91
N LEU A 31 -3.51 11.45 -11.21
CA LEU A 31 -4.81 11.91 -11.64
C LEU A 31 -5.09 13.30 -11.06
N ASP A 32 -5.61 14.20 -11.91
CA ASP A 32 -5.99 15.58 -11.58
C ASP A 32 -4.94 16.37 -10.77
N PRO A 33 -3.67 16.43 -11.23
CA PRO A 33 -2.59 17.08 -10.50
C PRO A 33 -2.86 18.57 -10.26
N GLY A 34 -2.56 19.03 -9.04
CA GLY A 34 -2.76 20.44 -8.64
C GLY A 34 -4.19 20.74 -8.13
N SER A 35 -5.04 19.72 -8.05
CA SER A 35 -6.37 19.80 -7.44
C SER A 35 -6.41 19.14 -6.06
N PRO A 36 -7.43 19.44 -5.22
CA PRO A 36 -7.75 18.62 -4.03
C PRO A 36 -8.11 17.16 -4.36
N GLY A 37 -8.50 16.88 -5.61
CA GLY A 37 -8.77 15.56 -6.13
C GLY A 37 -7.51 14.80 -6.59
N THR A 38 -6.31 15.34 -6.37
CA THR A 38 -5.05 14.68 -6.79
C THR A 38 -4.96 13.28 -6.19
N ARG A 39 -4.75 12.27 -7.04
CA ARG A 39 -4.51 10.88 -6.64
C ARG A 39 -3.30 10.33 -7.38
N VAL A 40 -2.55 9.46 -6.74
CA VAL A 40 -1.38 8.81 -7.32
C VAL A 40 -1.62 7.31 -7.38
N PHE A 41 -1.40 6.75 -8.56
CA PHE A 41 -1.55 5.32 -8.81
C PHE A 41 -0.25 4.63 -8.41
N ARG A 42 -0.36 3.68 -7.48
CA ARG A 42 0.73 2.74 -7.15
C ARG A 42 0.80 1.64 -8.22
N ARG A 43 1.88 0.86 -8.21
CA ARG A 43 2.17 -0.15 -9.24
C ARG A 43 1.00 -1.12 -9.46
N SER A 44 0.42 -1.70 -8.41
CA SER A 44 -0.69 -2.66 -8.52
C SER A 44 -1.94 -2.05 -9.17
N ALA A 45 -2.35 -0.86 -8.74
CA ALA A 45 -3.47 -0.12 -9.33
C ALA A 45 -3.19 0.32 -10.77
N LEU A 46 -1.94 0.71 -11.06
CA LEU A 46 -1.50 1.10 -12.40
C LEU A 46 -1.52 -0.10 -13.36
N GLN A 47 -1.08 -1.27 -12.90
CA GLN A 47 -1.14 -2.52 -13.66
C GLN A 47 -2.58 -2.92 -13.97
N ALA A 48 -3.49 -2.86 -12.99
CA ALA A 48 -4.90 -3.14 -13.21
C ALA A 48 -5.52 -2.19 -14.26
N ALA A 49 -5.21 -0.89 -14.17
CA ALA A 49 -5.65 0.11 -15.15
C ALA A 49 -5.06 -0.12 -16.56
N ALA A 50 -3.80 -0.55 -16.65
CA ALA A 50 -3.14 -0.86 -17.92
C ALA A 50 -3.71 -2.12 -18.58
N SER A 51 -4.03 -3.14 -17.78
CA SER A 51 -4.59 -4.43 -18.25
C SER A 51 -6.11 -4.41 -18.40
N GLY A 52 -6.78 -3.35 -17.94
CA GLY A 52 -8.24 -3.26 -17.96
C GLY A 52 -8.93 -4.23 -17.00
N THR A 53 -8.25 -4.62 -15.92
CA THR A 53 -8.79 -5.51 -14.88
C THR A 53 -9.25 -4.72 -13.67
N ASP A 54 -10.11 -5.34 -12.85
CA ASP A 54 -10.56 -4.73 -11.61
C ASP A 54 -9.42 -4.66 -10.59
N TYR A 55 -9.20 -3.47 -10.03
CA TYR A 55 -8.27 -3.28 -8.92
C TYR A 55 -8.93 -3.66 -7.59
N LEU A 56 -8.34 -4.62 -6.88
CA LEU A 56 -8.68 -4.95 -5.50
C LEU A 56 -7.64 -4.34 -4.56
N ALA A 57 -8.08 -3.41 -3.70
CA ALA A 57 -7.20 -2.79 -2.72
C ALA A 57 -6.66 -3.83 -1.73
N PRO A 58 -5.36 -3.84 -1.39
CA PRO A 58 -4.77 -4.93 -0.62
C PRO A 58 -5.34 -5.08 0.80
N TRP A 59 -5.75 -3.98 1.43
CA TRP A 59 -6.42 -4.02 2.75
C TRP A 59 -7.86 -4.58 2.70
N ARG A 60 -8.41 -4.81 1.50
CA ARG A 60 -9.70 -5.48 1.27
C ARG A 60 -9.54 -6.89 0.71
N ASP A 61 -8.32 -7.32 0.42
CA ASP A 61 -8.03 -8.64 -0.13
C ASP A 61 -7.85 -9.67 0.99
N ASP A 62 -8.71 -10.69 1.02
CA ASP A 62 -8.67 -11.72 2.05
C ASP A 62 -7.42 -12.59 1.99
N ALA A 63 -6.81 -12.78 0.82
CA ALA A 63 -5.55 -13.52 0.69
C ALA A 63 -4.39 -12.74 1.33
N VAL A 64 -4.36 -11.41 1.14
CA VAL A 64 -3.38 -10.53 1.76
C VAL A 64 -3.58 -10.50 3.29
N ARG A 65 -4.83 -10.39 3.75
CA ARG A 65 -5.14 -10.44 5.20
C ARG A 65 -4.75 -11.78 5.81
N ALA A 66 -4.98 -12.89 5.12
CA ALA A 66 -4.57 -14.22 5.56
C ALA A 66 -3.04 -14.35 5.62
N GLY A 67 -2.30 -13.82 4.63
CA GLY A 67 -0.83 -13.79 4.65
C GLY A 67 -0.27 -13.03 5.86
N PHE A 68 -0.84 -11.85 6.16
CA PHE A 68 -0.48 -11.12 7.38
C PHE A 68 -0.77 -11.93 8.65
N ALA A 69 -1.96 -12.51 8.75
CA ALA A 69 -2.39 -13.28 9.92
C ALA A 69 -1.55 -14.56 10.12
N ALA A 70 -1.14 -15.23 9.04
CA ALA A 70 -0.35 -16.45 9.11
C ALA A 70 1.01 -16.22 9.79
N VAL A 71 1.71 -15.14 9.42
CA VAL A 71 2.97 -14.77 10.08
C VAL A 71 2.73 -14.39 11.53
N LEU A 72 1.69 -13.60 11.81
CA LEU A 72 1.38 -13.15 13.17
C LEU A 72 0.98 -14.30 14.10
N GLY A 73 0.49 -15.42 13.57
CA GLY A 73 0.14 -16.61 14.34
C GLY A 73 1.31 -17.23 15.11
N ASP A 74 2.55 -16.94 14.70
CA ASP A 74 3.75 -17.44 15.37
C ASP A 74 4.20 -16.55 16.55
N TYR A 75 3.58 -15.38 16.74
CA TYR A 75 3.97 -14.38 17.75
C TYR A 75 2.92 -14.24 18.84
N SER A 76 3.14 -14.91 19.97
CA SER A 76 2.25 -14.89 21.13
C SER A 76 2.08 -13.49 21.77
N GLU A 77 3.05 -12.61 21.51
CA GLU A 77 3.12 -11.22 21.95
C GLU A 77 2.09 -10.33 21.26
N VAL A 78 1.57 -10.75 20.11
CA VAL A 78 0.58 -10.01 19.33
C VAL A 78 -0.82 -10.48 19.72
N ALA A 79 -1.51 -9.69 20.54
CA ALA A 79 -2.85 -10.02 21.03
C ALA A 79 -3.92 -9.81 19.96
N VAL A 80 -3.82 -8.73 19.18
CA VAL A 80 -4.78 -8.39 18.14
C VAL A 80 -4.08 -7.74 16.95
N HIS A 81 -4.65 -7.86 15.76
CA HIS A 81 -4.19 -7.11 14.59
C HIS A 81 -5.34 -6.60 13.73
N ARG A 82 -5.11 -5.51 13.01
CA ARG A 82 -6.01 -4.99 11.97
C ARG A 82 -5.21 -4.53 10.76
N VAL A 83 -5.72 -4.83 9.58
CA VAL A 83 -5.17 -4.37 8.30
C VAL A 83 -6.07 -3.25 7.79
N ILE A 84 -5.51 -2.05 7.60
CA ILE A 84 -6.25 -0.86 7.16
C ILE A 84 -5.50 -0.12 6.05
N CYS A 85 -6.18 0.83 5.40
CA CYS A 85 -5.54 1.74 4.44
C CYS A 85 -4.60 2.70 5.18
N GLY A 86 -3.33 2.72 4.80
CA GLY A 86 -2.30 3.61 5.38
C GLY A 86 -2.18 4.97 4.67
N ASP A 87 -2.76 5.11 3.48
CA ASP A 87 -2.75 6.34 2.67
C ASP A 87 -4.16 6.63 2.11
N PRO A 88 -5.12 7.04 2.96
CA PRO A 88 -6.52 7.26 2.52
C PRO A 88 -6.69 8.38 1.49
N SER A 89 -5.77 9.34 1.47
CA SER A 89 -5.74 10.40 0.44
C SER A 89 -5.17 9.92 -0.89
N GLN A 90 -4.49 8.76 -0.92
CA GLN A 90 -3.81 8.17 -2.07
C GLN A 90 -2.85 9.17 -2.74
N THR A 91 -2.07 9.88 -1.92
CA THR A 91 -1.12 10.91 -2.37
C THR A 91 0.32 10.47 -2.25
N LEU A 92 0.58 9.18 -1.99
CA LEU A 92 1.88 8.64 -1.60
C LEU A 92 2.44 9.28 -0.32
N ALA A 93 1.57 9.75 0.57
CA ALA A 93 1.99 10.39 1.83
C ALA A 93 2.30 9.37 2.95
N GLY A 94 1.90 8.11 2.75
CA GLY A 94 2.06 7.04 3.73
C GLY A 94 2.21 5.66 3.08
N PRO A 95 2.26 4.59 3.89
CA PRO A 95 2.23 3.23 3.39
C PRO A 95 0.86 2.94 2.76
N GLU A 96 0.81 2.03 1.78
CA GLU A 96 -0.46 1.63 1.18
C GLU A 96 -1.32 0.87 2.20
N VAL A 97 -0.71 -0.14 2.82
CA VAL A 97 -1.30 -0.97 3.86
C VAL A 97 -0.67 -0.61 5.19
N LEU A 98 -1.50 -0.36 6.19
CA LEU A 98 -1.06 -0.19 7.57
C LEU A 98 -1.56 -1.36 8.41
N VAL A 99 -0.63 -2.16 8.94
CA VAL A 99 -0.94 -3.23 9.89
C VAL A 99 -0.82 -2.67 11.30
N VAL A 100 -1.95 -2.59 11.99
CA VAL A 100 -2.04 -2.14 13.38
C VAL A 100 -1.96 -3.36 14.28
N LEU A 101 -0.93 -3.42 15.12
CA LEU A 101 -0.69 -4.51 16.07
C LEU A 101 -0.99 -4.05 17.49
N GLY A 102 -1.82 -4.80 18.20
CA GLY A 102 -1.97 -4.70 19.65
C GLY A 102 -1.02 -5.69 20.31
N VAL A 103 -0.01 -5.16 21.02
CA VAL A 103 1.06 -5.96 21.62
C VAL A 103 0.85 -6.03 23.14
N VAL A 104 1.13 -7.19 23.73
CA VAL A 104 1.01 -7.41 25.19
C VAL A 104 1.90 -6.44 25.97
N ARG A 105 1.46 -6.07 27.17
CA ARG A 105 2.20 -5.15 28.05
C ARG A 105 3.44 -5.83 28.63
N GLY A 106 4.45 -5.02 28.97
CA GLY A 106 5.67 -5.50 29.64
C GLY A 106 6.81 -5.88 28.70
N LEU A 107 6.63 -5.74 27.39
CA LEU A 107 7.70 -5.90 26.42
C LEU A 107 8.61 -4.66 26.39
N GLY A 108 9.92 -4.90 26.46
CA GLY A 108 10.92 -3.85 26.30
C GLY A 108 10.96 -3.31 24.86
N PRO A 109 11.34 -2.04 24.65
CA PRO A 109 11.36 -1.42 23.33
C PRO A 109 12.25 -2.17 22.33
N ASP A 110 13.38 -2.72 22.78
CA ASP A 110 14.30 -3.48 21.93
C ASP A 110 13.68 -4.81 21.46
N VAL A 111 12.96 -5.49 22.36
CA VAL A 111 12.26 -6.75 22.03
C VAL A 111 11.18 -6.50 20.99
N VAL A 112 10.39 -5.42 21.17
CA VAL A 112 9.38 -5.02 20.20
C VAL A 112 10.02 -4.68 18.85
N ALA A 113 11.12 -3.92 18.85
CA ALA A 113 11.81 -3.55 17.61
C ALA A 113 12.35 -4.78 16.85
N SER A 114 12.98 -5.72 17.56
CA SER A 114 13.47 -6.96 16.97
C SER A 114 12.34 -7.82 16.40
N MET A 115 11.25 -7.99 17.16
CA MET A 115 10.07 -8.74 16.71
C MET A 115 9.45 -8.11 15.45
N LEU A 116 9.27 -6.78 15.45
CA LEU A 116 8.73 -6.06 14.28
C LEU A 116 9.62 -6.17 13.06
N ALA A 117 10.94 -6.14 13.23
CA ALA A 117 11.89 -6.30 12.13
C ALA A 117 11.77 -7.69 11.50
N GLU A 118 11.65 -8.74 12.32
CA GLU A 118 11.47 -10.11 11.87
C GLU A 118 10.12 -10.30 11.15
N ILE A 119 9.02 -9.84 11.75
CA ILE A 119 7.69 -9.88 11.15
C ILE A 119 7.69 -9.17 9.78
N SER A 120 8.29 -7.98 9.71
CA SER A 120 8.36 -7.19 8.49
C SER A 120 9.18 -7.90 7.40
N ALA A 121 10.27 -8.56 7.77
CA ALA A 121 11.07 -9.35 6.83
C ALA A 121 10.30 -10.55 6.29
N ARG A 122 9.55 -11.26 7.15
CA ARG A 122 8.72 -12.40 6.76
C ARG A 122 7.59 -12.00 5.81
N TRP A 123 6.93 -10.86 6.06
CA TRP A 123 5.94 -10.31 5.13
C TRP A 123 6.55 -9.89 3.80
N ALA A 124 7.75 -9.31 3.81
CA ALA A 124 8.43 -8.93 2.57
C ALA A 124 8.82 -10.14 1.71
N SER A 125 9.05 -11.31 2.33
CA SER A 125 9.33 -12.57 1.63
C SER A 125 8.08 -13.36 1.21
N ASP A 126 6.90 -12.98 1.70
CA ASP A 126 5.64 -13.64 1.34
C ASP A 126 5.26 -13.25 -0.10
N PRO A 127 5.13 -14.22 -1.04
CA PRO A 127 4.86 -13.92 -2.44
C PRO A 127 3.54 -13.17 -2.65
N VAL A 128 2.50 -13.48 -1.87
CA VAL A 128 1.18 -12.85 -2.02
C VAL A 128 1.25 -11.39 -1.57
N ILE A 129 1.91 -11.12 -0.45
CA ILE A 129 2.09 -9.75 0.05
C ILE A 129 2.98 -8.95 -0.91
N ALA A 130 4.12 -9.51 -1.34
CA ALA A 130 5.06 -8.85 -2.24
C ALA A 130 4.46 -8.54 -3.63
N GLU A 131 3.61 -9.43 -4.16
CA GLU A 131 2.96 -9.21 -5.45
C GLU A 131 1.82 -8.18 -5.36
N ARG A 132 1.02 -8.23 -4.27
CA ARG A 132 -0.23 -7.46 -4.18
C ARG A 132 -0.12 -6.16 -3.42
N CYS A 133 0.87 -5.99 -2.54
CA CYS A 133 1.09 -4.76 -1.79
C CYS A 133 2.27 -3.98 -2.35
N ASP A 134 2.10 -2.67 -2.50
CA ASP A 134 3.13 -1.73 -2.94
C ASP A 134 3.81 -1.00 -1.78
N GLY A 135 3.28 -1.15 -0.56
CA GLY A 135 3.93 -0.65 0.65
C GLY A 135 3.21 -1.07 1.91
N VAL A 136 3.93 -1.66 2.85
CA VAL A 136 3.42 -2.10 4.15
C VAL A 136 4.07 -1.26 5.24
N GLY A 137 3.25 -0.66 6.10
CA GLY A 137 3.67 0.00 7.33
C GLY A 137 3.11 -0.70 8.55
N VAL A 138 3.76 -0.52 9.69
CA VAL A 138 3.35 -1.13 10.96
C VAL A 138 3.13 -0.06 12.01
N LYS A 139 2.04 -0.19 12.77
CA LYS A 139 1.76 0.67 13.92
C LYS A 139 1.47 -0.20 15.13
N VAL A 140 2.25 -0.01 16.20
CA VAL A 140 2.00 -0.70 17.46
C VAL A 140 1.11 0.16 18.36
N LEU A 141 0.14 -0.48 18.98
CA LEU A 141 -0.69 0.06 20.04
C LEU A 141 -0.55 -0.81 21.29
N PRO A 142 -0.56 -0.23 22.50
CA PRO A 142 -0.67 -1.02 23.71
C PRO A 142 -2.03 -1.75 23.73
N ALA A 143 -2.01 -3.07 23.98
CA ALA A 143 -3.21 -3.87 24.21
C ALA A 143 -3.70 -3.78 25.68
#